data_AF-A0A2L2WIA8-F1
#
_entry.id   AF-A0A2L2WIA8-F1
#
_cell.length_a   1.000
_cell.length_b   1.000
_cell.length_c   1.000
_cell.angle_alpha   90.00
_cell.angle_beta   90.00
_cell.angle_gamma   90.00
#
_symmetry.space_group_name_H-M   'P 1'
#
loop_
_entity.id
_entity.type
_entity.pdbx_description
1 polymer ?
#
loop_
_entity_poly.entity_id
_entity_poly.type
_entity_poly.pdbx_seq_one_letter_code
_entity_poly.pdbx_strand_id
1 'polypeptide(L)'
;MLRLKDICQLTDGEKRNGKGICLDAKFLRGKSSATIIEKGRFVYAGDNIILVDGENSGEVFSIPQDGYMGSTFKQLWLSSVMWKPCILAFILFYKEALRNSKRGAAIPHLNKDLFYKLPIGIPPLSEQQRITCQINNLFQLIK
;
A
#
# COMPACT_ATOMS: atom_id res chain seq x y z
N MET A 1 1.05 9.92 21.66
CA MET A 1 0.23 9.86 20.44
C MET A 1 0.95 8.95 19.43
N LEU A 2 0.30 7.87 19.03
CA LEU A 2 0.86 6.90 18.07
C LEU A 2 0.73 7.43 16.64
N ARG A 3 1.63 6.97 15.76
CA ARG A 3 1.71 7.38 14.35
C ARG A 3 1.95 6.15 13.47
N LEU A 4 1.72 6.29 12.16
CA LEU A 4 1.93 5.19 11.21
C LEU A 4 3.36 4.61 11.25
N LYS A 5 4.39 5.42 11.54
CA LYS A 5 5.77 4.92 11.69
C LYS A 5 5.95 3.83 12.75
N ASP A 6 5.04 3.80 13.74
CA ASP A 6 5.13 2.87 14.86
C ASP A 6 4.60 1.47 14.49
N ILE A 7 3.87 1.35 13.37
CA ILE A 7 3.24 0.10 12.93
C ILE A 7 3.47 -0.25 11.45
N CYS A 8 4.02 0.66 10.63
CA CYS A 8 4.22 0.48 9.20
C CYS A 8 5.60 0.96 8.78
N GLN A 9 6.20 0.28 7.80
CA GLN A 9 7.46 0.69 7.18
C GLN A 9 7.39 0.55 5.66
N LEU A 10 7.98 1.53 4.96
CA LEU A 10 8.17 1.48 3.52
C LEU A 10 9.57 0.94 3.22
N THR A 11 9.64 -0.27 2.68
CA THR A 11 10.90 -0.94 2.34
C THR A 11 11.08 -1.00 0.82
N ASP A 12 12.32 -1.19 0.43
CA ASP A 12 12.64 -1.65 -0.91
C ASP A 12 12.52 -3.18 -0.93
N GLY A 13 11.72 -3.71 -1.86
CA GLY A 13 11.71 -5.15 -2.10
C GLY A 13 13.10 -5.66 -2.49
N GLU A 14 13.31 -6.97 -2.34
CA GLU A 14 14.62 -7.59 -2.54
C GLU A 14 15.05 -7.52 -4.01
N LYS A 15 16.26 -7.04 -4.28
CA LYS A 15 16.80 -7.05 -5.65
C LYS A 15 17.10 -8.49 -6.05
N ARG A 16 16.46 -8.96 -7.12
CA ARG A 16 16.70 -10.28 -7.71
C ARG A 16 16.82 -10.19 -9.22
N ASN A 17 17.55 -11.16 -9.77
CA ASN A 17 17.67 -11.40 -11.21
C ASN A 17 16.97 -12.71 -11.54
N GLY A 18 16.29 -12.76 -12.69
CA GLY A 18 15.51 -13.88 -13.16
C GLY A 18 14.24 -13.42 -13.88
N LYS A 19 13.65 -14.27 -14.72
CA LYS A 19 12.40 -13.96 -15.43
C LYS A 19 11.21 -14.00 -14.48
N GLY A 20 10.41 -12.94 -14.47
CA GLY A 20 9.20 -12.84 -13.65
C GLY A 20 8.28 -11.73 -14.12
N ILE A 21 7.04 -11.73 -13.63
CA ILE A 21 6.01 -10.77 -14.04
C ILE A 21 6.20 -9.44 -13.31
N CYS A 22 6.11 -8.33 -14.05
CA CYS A 22 6.08 -6.99 -13.51
C CYS A 22 4.68 -6.66 -12.98
N LEU A 23 4.60 -6.40 -11.69
CA LEU A 23 3.41 -6.04 -10.93
C LEU A 23 3.31 -4.50 -10.89
N ASP A 24 2.99 -3.91 -12.04
CA ASP A 24 2.74 -2.48 -12.15
C ASP A 24 1.27 -2.11 -11.84
N ALA A 25 0.99 -0.82 -11.71
CA ALA A 25 -0.33 -0.33 -11.33
C ALA A 25 -1.40 -0.53 -12.42
N LYS A 26 -1.03 -0.84 -13.67
CA LYS A 26 -1.99 -1.16 -14.74
C LYS A 26 -2.33 -2.65 -14.67
N PHE A 27 -1.33 -3.51 -14.51
CA PHE A 27 -1.49 -4.95 -14.35
C PHE A 27 -2.35 -5.28 -13.12
N LEU A 28 -2.02 -4.69 -11.96
CA LEU A 28 -2.76 -4.91 -10.71
C LEU A 28 -4.20 -4.39 -10.74
N ARG A 29 -4.52 -3.49 -11.68
CA ARG A 29 -5.89 -3.00 -11.93
C ARG A 29 -6.60 -3.76 -13.06
N GLY A 30 -5.98 -4.79 -13.63
CA GLY A 30 -6.53 -5.56 -14.76
C GLY A 30 -6.59 -4.77 -16.07
N LYS A 31 -5.83 -3.68 -16.21
CA LYS A 31 -5.82 -2.80 -17.39
C LYS A 31 -4.75 -3.13 -18.42
N SER A 32 -3.82 -4.03 -18.11
CA SER A 32 -2.75 -4.45 -19.02
C SER A 32 -2.37 -5.91 -18.80
N SER A 33 -1.83 -6.53 -19.84
CA SER A 33 -1.22 -7.86 -19.78
C SER A 33 0.05 -7.86 -18.94
N ALA A 34 0.40 -9.04 -18.41
CA ALA A 34 1.64 -9.24 -17.68
C ALA A 34 2.85 -8.93 -18.55
N THR A 35 3.73 -8.04 -18.07
CA THR A 35 5.03 -7.78 -18.71
C THR A 35 6.08 -8.62 -18.01
N ILE A 36 6.92 -9.36 -18.75
CA ILE A 36 8.01 -10.14 -18.16
C ILE A 36 9.25 -9.26 -18.07
N ILE A 37 9.90 -9.25 -16.91
CA ILE A 37 11.19 -8.60 -16.69
C ILE A 37 12.21 -9.59 -16.14
N GLU A 38 13.49 -9.29 -16.34
CA GLU A 38 14.60 -10.18 -15.99
C GLU A 38 15.36 -9.74 -14.73
N LYS A 39 15.04 -8.56 -14.20
CA LYS A 39 15.62 -8.01 -12.98
C LYS A 39 14.67 -7.00 -12.35
N GLY A 40 14.64 -6.95 -11.02
CA GLY A 40 13.80 -6.01 -10.32
C GLY A 40 13.79 -6.20 -8.81
N ARG A 41 12.86 -5.54 -8.14
CA ARG A 41 12.56 -5.76 -6.73
C ARG A 41 11.48 -6.82 -6.61
N PHE A 42 11.83 -7.99 -6.11
CA PHE A 42 10.93 -9.11 -5.99
C PHE A 42 10.03 -8.95 -4.76
N VAL A 43 8.78 -9.37 -4.90
CA VAL A 43 7.75 -9.41 -3.84
C VAL A 43 6.96 -10.70 -3.95
N TYR A 44 6.43 -11.16 -2.83
CA TYR A 44 5.72 -12.43 -2.73
C TYR A 44 4.21 -12.23 -2.71
N ALA A 45 3.47 -13.27 -3.10
CA ALA A 45 2.03 -13.32 -2.91
C ALA A 45 1.66 -13.04 -1.44
N GLY A 46 0.69 -12.15 -1.22
CA GLY A 46 0.25 -11.72 0.11
C GLY A 46 0.98 -10.51 0.70
N ASP A 47 2.13 -10.12 0.12
CA ASP A 47 2.77 -8.85 0.43
C ASP A 47 1.84 -7.67 0.11
N ASN A 48 2.09 -6.53 0.75
CA ASN A 48 1.43 -5.28 0.40
C ASN A 48 2.45 -4.34 -0.24
N ILE A 49 2.05 -3.67 -1.30
CA ILE A 49 2.83 -2.60 -1.91
C ILE A 49 1.99 -1.33 -1.97
N ILE A 50 2.65 -0.18 -1.84
CA ILE A 50 2.00 1.13 -1.86
C ILE A 50 2.58 1.95 -3.00
N LEU A 51 1.70 2.59 -3.76
CA LEU A 51 2.09 3.48 -4.84
C LEU A 51 2.70 4.74 -4.23
N VAL A 52 4.00 4.95 -4.47
CA VAL A 52 4.73 6.11 -3.96
C VAL A 52 4.92 7.19 -5.02
N ASP A 53 4.81 6.83 -6.30
CA ASP A 53 4.95 7.76 -7.42
C ASP A 53 3.74 7.62 -8.35
N GLY A 54 3.09 8.74 -8.69
CA GLY A 54 1.94 8.82 -9.61
C GLY A 54 0.69 9.41 -8.97
N GLU A 55 -0.34 9.66 -9.80
CA GLU A 55 -1.55 10.40 -9.41
C GLU A 55 -2.31 9.76 -8.24
N ASN A 56 -2.24 8.43 -8.14
CA ASN A 56 -2.88 7.64 -7.11
C ASN A 56 -1.93 7.30 -5.94
N SER A 57 -0.91 8.13 -5.70
CA SER A 57 0.02 7.95 -4.58
C SER A 57 -0.73 7.74 -3.26
N GLY A 58 -0.29 6.77 -2.47
CA GLY A 58 -0.96 6.34 -1.24
C GLY A 58 -1.90 5.14 -1.43
N GLU A 59 -2.17 4.72 -2.66
CA GLU A 59 -2.94 3.51 -2.94
C GLU A 59 -2.16 2.24 -2.62
N VAL A 60 -2.80 1.30 -1.91
CA VAL A 60 -2.20 0.03 -1.47
C VAL A 60 -2.78 -1.13 -2.26
N PHE A 61 -1.93 -2.06 -2.66
CA PHE A 61 -2.30 -3.30 -3.34
C PHE A 61 -1.80 -4.50 -2.54
N SER A 62 -2.63 -5.53 -2.41
CA SER A 62 -2.17 -6.86 -2.00
C SER A 62 -1.68 -7.62 -3.22
N ILE A 63 -0.51 -8.23 -3.11
CA ILE A 63 0.12 -8.93 -4.23
C ILE A 63 -0.59 -10.28 -4.46
N PRO A 64 -1.14 -10.54 -5.66
CA PRO A 64 -1.87 -11.78 -5.93
C PRO A 64 -0.96 -12.97 -6.23
N GLN A 65 0.27 -12.72 -6.68
CA GLN A 65 1.23 -13.73 -7.09
C GLN A 65 2.65 -13.19 -6.99
N ASP A 66 3.61 -14.09 -6.86
CA ASP A 66 5.03 -13.77 -6.87
C ASP A 66 5.44 -13.03 -8.17
N GLY A 67 6.30 -12.03 -8.02
CA GLY A 67 6.76 -11.24 -9.16
C GLY A 67 7.63 -10.07 -8.76
N TYR A 68 7.84 -9.18 -9.71
CA TYR A 68 8.64 -7.99 -9.53
C TYR A 68 7.76 -6.76 -9.38
N MET A 69 7.94 -6.04 -8.29
CA MET A 69 7.27 -4.79 -8.00
C MET A 69 7.66 -3.71 -9.03
N GLY A 70 6.66 -3.02 -9.59
CA GLY A 70 6.88 -1.88 -10.48
C GLY A 70 7.68 -0.75 -9.82
N SER A 71 8.40 0.05 -10.62
CA SER A 71 9.32 1.07 -10.12
C SER A 71 8.66 2.18 -9.28
N THR A 72 7.37 2.43 -9.49
CA THR A 72 6.56 3.44 -8.80
C THR A 72 6.09 3.02 -7.41
N PHE A 73 6.43 1.81 -6.97
CA PHE A 73 5.96 1.23 -5.71
C PHE A 73 7.07 1.10 -4.66
N LYS A 74 6.65 1.00 -3.41
CA LYS A 74 7.44 0.50 -2.29
C LYS A 74 6.69 -0.66 -1.63
N GLN A 75 7.43 -1.59 -1.03
CA GLN A 75 6.82 -2.62 -0.21
C GLN A 75 6.38 -1.96 1.10
N LEU A 76 5.17 -2.30 1.53
CA LEU A 76 4.54 -1.81 2.75
C LEU A 76 4.55 -2.95 3.77
N TRP A 77 5.50 -2.88 4.68
CA TRP A 77 5.55 -3.77 5.83
C TRP A 77 4.55 -3.28 6.89
N LEU A 78 3.82 -4.23 7.47
CA LEU A 78 2.79 -4.00 8.48
C LEU A 78 3.15 -4.80 9.73
N SER A 79 3.11 -4.15 10.89
CA SER A 79 3.33 -4.79 12.18
C SER A 79 2.21 -5.76 12.51
N SER A 80 2.55 -6.89 13.12
CA SER A 80 1.61 -7.89 13.63
C SER A 80 0.87 -7.44 14.91
N VAL A 81 1.30 -6.32 15.52
CA VAL A 81 0.66 -5.75 16.73
C VAL A 81 -0.77 -5.27 16.46
N MET A 82 -1.10 -4.97 15.20
CA MET A 82 -2.41 -4.47 14.80
C MET A 82 -3.00 -5.32 13.67
N TRP A 83 -4.31 -5.49 13.70
CA TRP A 83 -5.07 -6.22 12.68
C TRP A 83 -4.84 -5.60 11.31
N LYS A 84 -4.22 -6.35 10.39
CA LYS A 84 -3.83 -5.87 9.04
C LYS A 84 -4.95 -5.07 8.34
N PRO A 85 -6.19 -5.57 8.25
CA PRO A 85 -7.30 -4.82 7.64
C PRO A 85 -7.59 -3.45 8.29
N CYS A 86 -7.40 -3.33 9.61
CA CYS A 86 -7.60 -2.05 10.31
C CYS A 86 -6.49 -1.06 9.90
N ILE A 87 -5.24 -1.52 9.80
CA ILE A 87 -4.13 -0.68 9.31
C ILE A 87 -4.39 -0.20 7.88
N LEU A 88 -4.83 -1.10 7.01
CA LEU A 88 -5.16 -0.77 5.62
C LEU A 88 -6.31 0.24 5.53
N ALA A 89 -7.33 0.12 6.39
CA ALA A 89 -8.42 1.08 6.47
C ALA A 89 -7.95 2.48 6.88
N PHE A 90 -7.00 2.59 7.82
CA PHE A 90 -6.39 3.88 8.18
C PHE A 90 -5.61 4.50 7.02
N ILE A 91 -4.81 3.70 6.31
CA ILE A 91 -4.07 4.20 5.14
C ILE A 91 -5.04 4.67 4.06
N LEU A 92 -6.13 3.92 3.83
CA LEU A 92 -7.20 4.31 2.91
C LEU A 92 -7.88 5.61 3.33
N PHE A 93 -8.18 5.78 4.61
CA PHE A 93 -8.74 7.02 5.16
C PHE A 93 -7.84 8.23 4.88
N TYR A 94 -6.53 8.08 5.01
CA TYR A 94 -5.57 9.15 4.71
C TYR A 94 -5.21 9.29 3.24
N LYS A 95 -5.75 8.47 2.32
CA LYS A 95 -5.39 8.48 0.89
C LYS A 95 -5.52 9.87 0.29
N GLU A 96 -6.58 10.61 0.62
CA GLU A 96 -6.80 11.95 0.07
C GLU A 96 -5.77 12.96 0.62
N ALA A 97 -5.48 12.92 1.93
CA ALA A 97 -4.45 13.76 2.54
C ALA A 97 -3.06 13.49 1.95
N LEU A 98 -2.73 12.21 1.74
CA LEU A 98 -1.50 11.80 1.07
C LEU A 98 -1.45 12.29 -0.37
N ARG A 99 -2.54 12.16 -1.12
CA ARG A 99 -2.66 12.64 -2.51
C ARG A 99 -2.56 14.17 -2.61
N ASN A 100 -3.09 14.91 -1.64
CA ASN A 100 -3.10 16.38 -1.64
C ASN A 100 -1.79 16.98 -1.07
N SER A 101 -0.91 16.17 -0.48
CA SER A 101 0.37 16.61 0.09
C SER A 101 1.51 16.83 -0.92
N LYS A 102 1.18 16.98 -2.21
CA LYS A 102 2.13 17.12 -3.32
C LYS A 102 3.06 18.31 -3.07
N ARG A 103 4.38 18.11 -3.20
CA ARG A 103 5.35 19.20 -3.26
C ARG A 103 5.57 19.60 -4.73
N GLY A 104 5.04 20.75 -5.14
CA GLY A 104 5.29 21.36 -6.46
C GLY A 104 4.38 20.90 -7.61
N ALA A 105 4.61 21.45 -8.80
CA ALA A 105 3.84 21.20 -10.04
C ALA A 105 4.24 19.91 -10.80
N ALA A 106 5.23 19.17 -10.28
CA ALA A 106 5.73 17.93 -10.87
C ALA A 106 4.91 16.70 -10.41
N ILE A 107 5.21 15.53 -10.98
CA ILE A 107 4.51 14.26 -10.76
C ILE A 107 4.21 14.06 -9.25
N PRO A 108 2.97 13.74 -8.87
CA PRO A 108 2.64 13.46 -7.48
C PRO A 108 3.49 12.34 -6.90
N HIS A 109 4.26 12.66 -5.87
CA HIS A 109 5.04 11.73 -5.06
C HIS A 109 4.46 11.67 -3.66
N LEU A 110 4.38 10.47 -3.09
CA LEU A 110 3.97 10.24 -1.72
C LEU A 110 4.94 10.95 -0.77
N ASN A 111 4.41 11.89 0.01
CA ASN A 111 5.18 12.56 1.06
C ASN A 111 5.43 11.57 2.22
N LYS A 112 6.59 10.92 2.20
CA LYS A 112 6.99 9.92 3.21
C LYS A 112 7.04 10.50 4.62
N ASP A 113 7.49 11.75 4.76
CA ASP A 113 7.54 12.42 6.07
C ASP A 113 6.14 12.60 6.64
N LEU A 114 5.18 13.00 5.79
CA LEU A 114 3.78 13.08 6.19
C LEU A 114 3.24 11.70 6.53
N PHE A 115 3.43 10.70 5.66
CA PHE A 115 2.97 9.33 5.86
C PHE A 115 3.37 8.80 7.24
N TYR A 116 4.64 8.91 7.60
CA TYR A 116 5.14 8.45 8.91
C TYR A 116 4.66 9.28 10.10
N LYS A 117 4.19 10.51 9.88
CA LYS A 117 3.67 11.41 10.92
C LYS A 117 2.17 11.32 11.12
N LEU A 118 1.44 10.68 10.20
CA LEU A 118 -0.02 10.54 10.29
C LEU A 118 -0.40 9.86 11.62
N PRO A 119 -1.31 10.46 12.39
CA PRO A 119 -1.72 9.92 13.69
C PRO A 119 -2.53 8.64 13.48
N ILE A 120 -2.46 7.73 14.44
CA ILE A 120 -3.28 6.52 14.44
C ILE A 120 -3.70 6.15 15.86
N GLY A 121 -4.90 5.58 15.98
CA GLY A 121 -5.35 4.91 17.19
C GLY A 121 -5.21 3.39 17.03
N ILE A 122 -4.79 2.71 18.10
CA ILE A 122 -4.77 1.25 18.16
C ILE A 122 -5.85 0.82 19.15
N PRO A 123 -7.11 0.64 18.73
CA PRO A 123 -8.16 0.16 19.62
C PRO A 123 -7.92 -1.31 19.98
N PRO A 124 -8.62 -1.87 20.98
CA PRO A 124 -8.55 -3.30 21.29
C PRO A 124 -8.86 -4.17 20.06
N LEU A 125 -8.30 -5.39 20.00
CA LEU A 125 -8.43 -6.27 18.84
C LEU A 125 -9.89 -6.53 18.42
N SER A 126 -10.79 -6.73 19.39
CA SER A 126 -12.22 -6.91 19.13
C SER A 126 -12.83 -5.70 18.40
N GLU A 127 -12.45 -4.49 18.82
CA GLU A 127 -12.89 -3.25 18.18
C GLU A 127 -12.28 -3.07 16.79
N GLN A 128 -11.01 -3.44 16.59
CA GLN A 128 -10.38 -3.43 15.27
C GLN A 128 -11.13 -4.32 14.27
N GLN A 129 -11.52 -5.52 14.71
CA GLN A 129 -12.29 -6.48 13.91
C GLN A 129 -13.70 -5.96 13.64
N ARG A 130 -14.39 -5.45 14.67
CA ARG A 130 -15.75 -4.87 14.55
C ARG A 130 -15.78 -3.70 13.56
N ILE A 131 -14.85 -2.75 13.68
CA ILE A 131 -14.73 -1.61 12.78
C ILE A 131 -14.49 -2.07 11.34
N THR A 132 -13.53 -2.98 11.13
CA THR A 132 -13.22 -3.49 9.80
C THR A 132 -14.43 -4.20 9.17
N CYS A 133 -15.15 -4.99 9.96
CA CYS A 133 -16.38 -5.66 9.51
C CYS A 133 -17.42 -4.65 9.04
N GLN A 134 -17.68 -3.59 9.81
CA GLN A 134 -18.62 -2.55 9.43
C GLN A 134 -18.18 -1.79 8.16
N ILE A 135 -16.89 -1.47 8.04
CA ILE A 135 -16.33 -0.85 6.83
C ILE A 135 -16.57 -1.73 5.60
N ASN A 136 -16.29 -3.03 5.69
CA ASN A 136 -16.52 -3.97 4.60
C ASN A 136 -18.01 -4.07 4.23
N ASN A 137 -18.91 -4.13 5.21
CA ASN A 137 -20.35 -4.16 4.97
C ASN A 137 -20.81 -2.89 4.23
N LEU A 138 -20.30 -1.72 4.61
CA LEU A 138 -20.62 -0.46 3.94
C LEU A 138 -20.10 -0.43 2.50
N PHE A 139 -18.87 -0.88 2.25
CA PHE A 139 -18.33 -0.94 0.89
C PHE A 139 -19.12 -1.89 -0.02
N GLN A 140 -19.71 -2.96 0.51
CA GLN A 140 -20.58 -3.84 -0.29
C GLN A 140 -21.89 -3.18 -0.76
N LEU A 141 -22.34 -2.13 -0.07
CA LEU A 141 -23.54 -1.38 -0.44
C LEU A 141 -23.27 -0.34 -1.53
N ILE A 142 -21.99 0.05 -1.71
CA ILE A 142 -21.55 0.99 -2.74
C ILE A 142 -21.04 0.15 -3.92
N LYS A 143 -21.96 -0.26 -4.80
CA LYS A 143 -21.63 -0.86 -6.09
C LYS A 143 -21.52 0.20 -7.18
#